data_AF-A0A914TIP1-F1
#
_entry.id   AF-A0A914TIP1-F1
#
_cell.length_a   1.000
_cell.length_b   1.000
_cell.length_c   1.000
_cell.angle_alpha   90.00
_cell.angle_beta   90.00
_cell.angle_gamma   90.00
#
_symmetry.space_group_name_H-M   'P 1'
#
loop_
_entity.id
_entity.type
_entity.pdbx_description
1 polymer ?
#
loop_
_entity_poly.entity_id
_entity_poly.type
_entity_poly.pdbx_seq_one_letter_code
_entity_poly.pdbx_strand_id
1 'polypeptide(L)' 'MDQTRLFSQNSSTTSISKSSSDSQHSAPPMKECASCLHQIHRNAPICPMCKAKSRSKNPKKPKKRME' A
#
# COMPACT_ATOMS: atom_id res chain seq x y z
N MET A 1 4.45 -38.18 -15.83
CA MET A 1 4.92 -36.87 -16.29
C MET A 1 4.83 -35.91 -15.11
N ASP A 2 5.96 -35.28 -14.83
CA ASP A 2 6.27 -34.48 -13.66
C ASP A 2 5.59 -33.09 -13.67
N GLN A 3 5.57 -32.46 -12.48
CA GLN A 3 5.52 -31.02 -12.20
C GLN A 3 4.16 -30.29 -12.15
N THR A 4 3.84 -29.73 -10.97
CA THR A 4 3.78 -28.26 -10.69
C THR A 4 3.66 -28.05 -9.16
N ARG A 5 4.75 -27.77 -8.45
CA ARG A 5 5.13 -26.47 -7.85
C ARG A 5 4.09 -25.77 -6.96
N LEU A 6 4.40 -25.78 -5.66
CA LEU A 6 4.42 -24.64 -4.72
C LEU A 6 3.30 -23.58 -4.86
N PHE A 7 2.32 -23.63 -3.96
CA PHE A 7 1.75 -22.39 -3.42
C PHE A 7 1.58 -22.51 -1.91
N SER A 8 2.66 -22.15 -1.21
CA SER A 8 2.54 -21.54 0.11
C SER A 8 1.78 -20.23 -0.08
N GLN A 9 0.66 -20.05 0.64
CA GLN A 9 0.22 -18.76 1.15
C GLN A 9 -0.95 -18.93 2.13
N ASN A 10 -0.56 -18.93 3.42
CA ASN A 10 -1.20 -18.32 4.57
C ASN A 10 -2.73 -18.19 4.57
N SER A 11 -3.35 -19.01 5.42
CA SER A 11 -4.68 -18.81 5.97
C SER A 11 -4.79 -17.43 6.64
N SER A 12 -5.52 -16.51 6.00
CA SER A 12 -6.04 -15.31 6.65
C SER A 12 -7.47 -15.61 7.07
N THR A 13 -7.62 -16.03 8.32
CA THR A 13 -8.90 -16.23 9.01
C THR A 13 -9.45 -14.87 9.46
N THR A 14 -10.48 -14.34 8.80
CA THR A 14 -11.49 -13.52 9.49
C THR A 14 -12.80 -13.47 8.69
N SER A 15 -13.83 -14.06 9.27
CA SER A 15 -15.23 -13.99 8.89
C SER A 15 -15.83 -12.63 9.26
N ILE A 16 -16.37 -11.87 8.30
CA ILE A 16 -17.29 -10.76 8.59
C ILE A 16 -18.42 -10.71 7.56
N SER A 17 -19.57 -11.24 7.95
CA SER A 17 -20.88 -10.80 7.44
C SER A 17 -21.17 -9.40 7.98
N LYS A 18 -21.40 -8.41 7.11
CA LYS A 18 -22.07 -7.16 7.48
C LYS A 18 -22.90 -6.64 6.31
N SER A 19 -24.21 -6.83 6.43
CA SER A 19 -25.26 -6.12 5.70
C SER A 19 -25.56 -4.81 6.44
N SER A 20 -25.31 -3.64 5.84
CA SER A 20 -26.02 -2.38 6.16
C SER A 20 -25.70 -1.28 5.14
N SER A 21 -26.76 -0.82 4.46
CA SER A 21 -26.99 0.54 3.95
C SER A 21 -25.86 1.26 3.21
N ASP A 22 -26.05 1.29 1.89
CA ASP A 22 -25.55 2.24 0.91
C ASP A 22 -25.32 3.65 1.50
N SER A 23 -24.04 3.99 1.64
CA SER A 23 -23.54 5.34 1.49
C SER A 23 -22.20 5.14 0.79
N GLN A 24 -22.22 5.31 -0.53
CA GLN A 24 -21.16 5.08 -1.53
C GLN A 24 -19.87 5.88 -1.30
N HIS A 25 -19.37 5.95 -0.07
CA HIS A 25 -18.02 6.38 0.24
C HIS A 25 -17.14 5.15 0.07
N SER A 26 -16.73 4.90 -1.17
CA SER A 26 -15.66 3.95 -1.45
C SER A 26 -14.51 4.27 -0.49
N ALA A 27 -14.21 3.31 0.41
CA ALA A 27 -13.12 3.49 1.36
C ALA A 27 -11.88 3.92 0.58
N PRO A 28 -11.19 4.99 1.00
CA PRO A 28 -10.10 5.56 0.22
C PRO A 28 -9.08 4.46 -0.09
N PRO A 29 -8.58 4.37 -1.34
CA PRO A 29 -7.72 3.28 -1.75
C PRO A 29 -6.50 3.22 -0.82
N MET A 30 -6.37 2.14 -0.05
CA MET A 30 -5.22 1.91 0.81
C MET A 30 -3.99 1.59 -0.06
N LYS A 31 -2.79 1.83 0.47
CA LYS A 31 -1.53 1.36 -0.14
C LYS A 31 -0.65 0.68 0.91
N GLU A 32 0.17 -0.26 0.48
CA GLU A 32 1.16 -0.88 1.36
C GLU A 32 2.37 0.03 1.59
N CYS A 33 2.89 0.02 2.81
CA CYS A 33 4.16 0.64 3.12
C CYS A 33 5.31 -0.14 2.48
N ALA A 34 6.16 0.52 1.69
CA ALA A 34 7.32 -0.13 1.05
C ALA A 34 8.40 -0.67 2.02
N SER A 35 8.32 -0.36 3.31
CA SER A 35 9.30 -0.81 4.32
C SER A 35 8.76 -1.89 5.24
N CYS A 36 7.49 -1.83 5.66
CA CYS A 36 6.90 -2.77 6.61
C CYS A 36 5.62 -3.45 6.11
N LEU A 37 5.24 -3.20 4.85
CA LEU A 37 4.09 -3.80 4.15
C LEU A 37 2.73 -3.62 4.83
N HIS A 38 2.62 -2.77 5.84
CA HIS A 38 1.34 -2.43 6.47
C HIS A 38 0.47 -1.58 5.55
N GLN A 39 -0.83 -1.79 5.63
CA GLN A 39 -1.84 -0.95 4.96
C GLN A 39 -1.82 0.46 5.55
N ILE A 40 -1.52 1.46 4.73
CA ILE A 40 -1.49 2.88 5.09
C ILE A 40 -2.27 3.70 4.07
N HIS A 41 -2.80 4.86 4.46
CA HIS A 41 -3.51 5.75 3.53
C HIS A 41 -2.64 6.14 2.33
N ARG A 42 -3.20 6.18 1.11
CA ARG A 42 -2.44 6.40 -0.14
C ARG A 42 -1.64 7.70 -0.16
N ASN A 43 -2.13 8.73 0.52
CA ASN A 43 -1.46 10.03 0.60
C ASN A 43 -0.70 10.25 1.91
N ALA A 44 -0.46 9.20 2.71
CA ALA A 44 0.31 9.33 3.95
C ALA A 44 1.77 9.74 3.66
N PRO A 45 2.27 10.85 4.24
CA PRO A 45 3.65 11.33 4.04
C PRO A 45 4.70 10.44 4.71
N ILE A 46 4.30 9.71 5.76
CA ILE A 46 5.10 8.73 6.49
C ILE A 46 4.24 7.51 6.83
N CYS A 47 4.87 6.36 7.05
CA CYS A 47 4.20 5.23 7.68
C CYS A 47 4.02 5.49 9.19
N PRO A 48 2.82 5.35 9.79
CA PRO A 48 2.65 5.52 11.23
C PRO A 48 3.35 4.41 12.05
N MET A 49 3.50 3.21 11.47
CA MET A 49 4.10 2.07 12.16
C MET A 49 5.64 2.15 12.18
N CYS A 50 6.26 2.36 11.02
CA CYS A 50 7.72 2.33 10.89
C CYS A 50 8.37 3.70 10.66
N LYS A 51 7.58 4.76 10.51
CA LYS A 51 8.03 6.16 10.28
C LYS A 51 8.86 6.36 9.01
N ALA A 52 8.96 5.34 8.15
CA ALA A 52 9.58 5.48 6.83
C ALA A 52 8.80 6.49 5.99
N LYS A 53 9.53 7.43 5.37
CA LYS A 53 8.98 8.47 4.50
C LYS A 53 8.49 7.84 3.20
N SER A 54 7.29 8.19 2.75
CA SER A 54 6.87 7.82 1.40
C SER A 54 7.75 8.60 0.42
N ARG A 55 8.43 7.89 -0.49
CA ARG A 55 9.33 8.54 -1.47
C ARG A 55 8.48 9.37 -2.44
N SER A 56 8.34 10.67 -2.19
CA SER A 56 7.81 11.61 -3.19
C SER A 56 8.78 11.61 -4.37
N LYS A 57 8.38 11.01 -5.49
CA LYS A 57 9.13 11.04 -6.75
C LYS A 57 8.89 12.36 -7.49
N ASN A 58 8.99 13.50 -6.82
CA ASN A 58 9.08 14.76 -7.55
C ASN A 58 10.57 15.02 -7.82
N PRO A 59 11.11 14.65 -9.00
CA PRO A 59 12.48 15.03 -9.34
C PRO A 59 12.57 16.54 -9.20
N LYS A 60 13.42 17.02 -8.28
CA LYS A 60 13.78 18.43 -8.25
C LYS A 60 14.34 18.74 -9.62
N LYS A 61 13.67 19.61 -10.39
CA LYS A 61 14.15 20.07 -11.69
C LYS A 61 15.65 20.38 -11.54
N PRO A 62 16.54 19.75 -12.33
CA PRO A 62 17.95 20.09 -12.26
C PRO A 62 18.07 21.59 -12.53
N LYS A 63 18.65 22.33 -11.59
CA LYS A 63 18.98 23.74 -11.83
C LYS A 63 20.01 23.73 -12.95
N LYS A 64 19.62 24.17 -14.16
CA LYS A 64 20.59 24.45 -15.23
C LYS A 64 21.58 25.46 -14.65
N ARG A 65 22.86 25.11 -14.59
CA ARG A 65 23.90 26.14 -14.42
C ARG A 65 23.89 26.93 -15.74
N MET A 66 23.58 28.21 -15.66
CA MET A 66 23.89 29.14 -16.75
C MET A 66 25.41 29.22 -16.80
N GLU A 67 25.95 28.94 -17.98
CA GLU A 67 27.34 29.27 -18.34
C GLU A 67 27.52 30.80 -18.37
#